data_AF-A0A2D9CEJ6-F1
#
_entry.id   AF-A0A2D9CEJ6-F1
#
_cell.length_a   1.000
_cell.length_b   1.000
_cell.length_c   1.000
_cell.angle_alpha   90.00
_cell.angle_beta   90.00
_cell.angle_gamma   90.00
#
_symmetry.space_group_name_H-M   'P 1'
#
loop_
_entity.id
_entity.type
_entity.pdbx_description
1 polymer ?
#
loop_
_entity_poly.entity_id
_entity_poly.type
_entity_poly.pdbx_seq_one_letter_code
_entity_poly.pdbx_strand_id
1 'polypeptide(L)'
;ADDHKHDHFGLDLGVVGDWSGAQNMQEFIHSAYPDQDDPEGWDTQLANELAINFNYERTWRSEKAELWGIEMEMLPALGFEVGNVAIMGHARMTLRGGHNLPNDFGPATFLGHKDHTVQGNDWGEGDFSFYLYGTVGADAVGRDIFLDGNTFASSRSTDSEPFVARASVGIVLRYKRLYAGWAQTFMTERFESQPSGQTFGSVVLGYSYQF
;
A
#
# COMPACT_ATOMS: atom_id res chain seq x y z
N ALA A 1 10.02 -7.80 -15.33
CA ALA A 1 8.89 -7.22 -16.08
C ALA A 1 9.05 -7.57 -17.55
N ASP A 2 7.96 -7.83 -18.25
CA ASP A 2 7.86 -7.61 -19.70
C ASP A 2 6.83 -6.51 -19.98
N ASP A 3 6.46 -6.27 -21.24
CA ASP A 3 5.56 -5.18 -21.62
C ASP A 3 4.13 -5.32 -21.07
N HIS A 4 3.72 -6.50 -20.63
CA HIS A 4 2.35 -6.80 -20.20
C HIS A 4 2.27 -7.37 -18.80
N LYS A 5 3.38 -7.76 -18.18
CA LYS A 5 3.39 -8.34 -16.83
C LYS A 5 4.57 -7.89 -15.98
N HIS A 6 4.28 -7.69 -14.70
CA HIS A 6 5.24 -7.43 -13.66
C HIS A 6 5.08 -8.45 -12.55
N ASP A 7 6.20 -9.03 -12.12
CA ASP A 7 6.28 -9.94 -10.99
C ASP A 7 7.12 -9.25 -9.92
N HIS A 8 6.53 -9.01 -8.76
CA HIS A 8 7.17 -8.44 -7.59
C HIS A 8 7.40 -9.54 -6.56
N PHE A 9 8.61 -9.59 -6.01
CA PHE A 9 8.99 -10.47 -4.91
C PHE A 9 9.61 -9.63 -3.80
N GLY A 10 9.08 -9.75 -2.59
CA GLY A 10 9.54 -9.04 -1.40
C GLY A 10 9.84 -10.00 -0.26
N LEU A 11 10.82 -9.64 0.56
CA LEU A 11 11.06 -10.30 1.85
C LEU A 11 11.24 -9.20 2.89
N ASP A 12 10.27 -9.10 3.79
CA ASP A 12 10.30 -8.17 4.90
C ASP A 12 10.92 -8.84 6.12
N LEU A 13 11.90 -8.16 6.71
CA LEU A 13 12.58 -8.57 7.94
C LEU A 13 12.45 -7.43 8.95
N GLY A 14 11.96 -7.74 10.15
CA GLY A 14 11.74 -6.72 11.17
C GLY A 14 11.49 -7.31 12.55
N VAL A 15 10.80 -6.55 13.39
CA VAL A 15 10.41 -6.93 14.74
C VAL A 15 9.00 -6.47 15.05
N VAL A 16 8.27 -7.24 15.86
CA VAL A 16 6.97 -6.91 16.46
C VAL A 16 7.16 -6.78 17.98
N GLY A 17 6.29 -6.01 18.64
CA GLY A 17 6.30 -5.76 20.08
C GLY A 17 7.11 -4.53 20.49
N ASP A 18 7.50 -4.45 21.75
CA ASP A 18 8.24 -3.31 22.34
C ASP A 18 9.46 -2.90 21.50
N TRP A 19 10.17 -3.86 20.89
CA TRP A 19 11.35 -3.61 20.04
C TRP A 19 11.05 -2.77 18.80
N SER A 20 9.79 -2.68 18.38
CA SER A 20 9.36 -1.80 17.30
C SER A 20 9.47 -0.30 17.65
N GLY A 21 9.49 0.03 18.95
CA GLY A 21 9.49 1.41 19.44
C GLY A 21 8.18 2.16 19.19
N ALA A 22 7.09 1.46 18.84
CA ALA A 22 5.80 2.08 18.53
C ALA A 22 5.22 2.89 19.69
N GLN A 23 5.37 2.41 20.94
CA GLN A 23 5.01 3.14 22.15
C GLN A 23 5.68 4.50 22.22
N ASN A 24 7.01 4.51 22.16
CA ASN A 24 7.80 5.73 22.27
C ASN A 24 7.45 6.73 21.17
N MET A 25 7.14 6.26 19.96
CA MET A 25 6.70 7.11 18.86
C MET A 25 5.32 7.72 19.13
N GLN A 26 4.35 6.93 19.60
CA GLN A 26 3.02 7.44 19.91
C GLN A 26 3.08 8.46 21.05
N GLU A 27 3.78 8.14 22.15
CA GLU A 27 4.00 9.05 23.28
C GLU A 27 4.68 10.35 22.83
N PHE A 28 5.70 10.26 21.97
CA PHE A 28 6.37 11.43 21.42
C PHE A 28 5.40 12.32 20.65
N ILE A 29 4.60 11.74 19.73
CA ILE A 29 3.63 12.50 18.93
C ILE A 29 2.58 13.14 19.85
N HIS A 30 1.99 12.38 20.79
CA HIS A 30 0.99 12.91 21.72
C HIS A 30 1.56 14.03 22.60
N SER A 31 2.82 13.94 23.02
CA SER A 31 3.48 15.02 23.77
C SER A 31 3.85 16.25 22.93
N ALA A 32 4.04 16.09 21.62
CA ALA A 32 4.46 17.17 20.72
C ALA A 32 3.30 18.06 20.25
N TYR A 33 2.07 17.54 20.27
CA TYR A 33 0.87 18.26 19.85
C TYR A 33 0.00 18.65 21.06
N PRO A 34 -0.56 19.87 21.08
CA PRO A 34 -1.44 20.29 22.17
C PRO A 34 -2.75 19.49 22.19
N ASP A 35 -3.37 19.44 23.37
CA ASP A 35 -4.70 18.86 23.60
C ASP A 35 -4.82 17.37 23.22
N GLN A 36 -3.74 16.60 23.37
CA GLN A 36 -3.75 15.14 23.25
C GLN A 36 -3.72 14.49 24.62
N ASP A 37 -4.48 13.40 24.78
CA ASP A 37 -4.43 12.54 25.97
C ASP A 37 -3.19 11.63 25.91
N ASP A 38 -2.65 11.23 27.06
CA ASP A 38 -1.56 10.25 27.10
C ASP A 38 -2.02 8.89 26.56
N PRO A 39 -1.23 8.23 25.69
CA PRO A 39 -1.62 6.94 25.13
C PRO A 39 -1.52 5.82 26.17
N GLU A 40 -2.65 5.15 26.42
CA GLU A 40 -2.77 4.08 27.41
C GLU A 40 -2.81 2.68 26.76
N GLY A 41 -2.57 1.63 27.55
CA GLY A 41 -2.75 0.23 27.14
C GLY A 41 -1.49 -0.48 26.59
N TRP A 42 -0.36 0.22 26.52
CA TRP A 42 0.93 -0.33 26.05
C TRP A 42 1.46 -1.49 26.89
N ASP A 43 1.09 -1.61 28.16
CA ASP A 43 1.41 -2.77 29.01
C ASP A 43 0.84 -4.10 28.50
N THR A 44 -0.07 -4.04 27.52
CA THR A 44 -0.78 -5.19 26.96
C THR A 44 -0.55 -5.35 25.46
N GLN A 45 0.48 -4.68 24.94
CA GLN A 45 0.92 -4.82 23.55
C GLN A 45 1.44 -6.23 23.25
N LEU A 46 1.70 -6.51 21.97
CA LEU A 46 2.29 -7.77 21.54
C LEU A 46 3.69 -7.94 22.12
N ALA A 47 4.06 -9.17 22.46
CA ALA A 47 5.40 -9.51 22.90
C ALA A 47 6.41 -9.41 21.74
N ASN A 48 7.69 -9.31 22.10
CA ASN A 48 8.78 -9.21 21.14
C ASN A 48 8.91 -10.47 20.27
N GLU A 49 8.91 -10.28 18.96
CA GLU A 49 9.01 -11.35 17.96
C GLU A 49 9.74 -10.87 16.71
N LEU A 50 10.59 -11.72 16.11
CA LEU A 50 11.19 -11.43 14.81
C LEU A 50 10.11 -11.52 13.72
N ALA A 51 9.96 -10.47 12.92
CA ALA A 51 9.04 -10.44 11.78
C ALA A 51 9.75 -10.92 10.52
N ILE A 52 9.19 -11.93 9.86
CA ILE A 52 9.65 -12.42 8.56
C ILE A 52 8.42 -12.68 7.70
N ASN A 53 8.30 -11.94 6.60
CA ASN A 53 7.16 -12.05 5.70
C ASN A 53 7.62 -12.06 4.25
N PHE A 54 7.20 -13.07 3.49
CA PHE A 54 7.44 -13.12 2.06
C PHE A 54 6.21 -12.63 1.30
N ASN A 55 6.44 -11.77 0.30
CA ASN A 55 5.40 -11.15 -0.49
C ASN A 55 5.63 -11.50 -1.96
N TYR A 56 4.55 -11.85 -2.66
CA TYR A 56 4.55 -12.00 -4.11
C TYR A 56 3.33 -11.32 -4.69
N GLU A 57 3.53 -10.54 -5.74
CA GLU A 57 2.42 -9.96 -6.52
C GLU A 57 2.74 -10.03 -8.01
N ARG A 58 1.73 -10.42 -8.80
CA ARG A 58 1.74 -10.28 -10.24
C ARG A 58 0.74 -9.22 -10.67
N THR A 59 1.22 -8.25 -11.43
CA THR A 59 0.40 -7.22 -12.09
C THR A 59 0.43 -7.45 -13.59
N TRP A 60 -0.73 -7.48 -14.22
CA TRP A 60 -0.85 -7.45 -15.67
C TRP A 60 -1.19 -6.04 -16.12
N ARG A 61 -0.79 -5.70 -17.34
CA ARG A 61 -1.08 -4.41 -17.96
C ARG A 61 -1.81 -4.63 -19.28
N SER A 62 -2.95 -3.97 -19.43
CA SER A 62 -3.67 -3.99 -20.71
C SER A 62 -2.93 -3.15 -21.76
N GLU A 63 -3.28 -3.35 -23.02
CA GLU A 63 -2.97 -2.34 -24.03
C GLU A 63 -3.67 -1.02 -23.67
N LYS A 64 -3.03 0.10 -24.02
CA LYS A 64 -3.62 1.43 -23.84
C LYS A 64 -4.73 1.64 -24.87
N ALA A 65 -5.89 2.07 -24.39
CA ALA A 65 -6.95 2.59 -25.25
C ALA A 65 -6.84 4.12 -25.29
N GLU A 66 -6.96 4.72 -26.47
CA GLU A 66 -7.04 6.18 -26.61
C GLU A 66 -8.43 6.59 -27.07
N LEU A 67 -9.08 7.47 -26.30
CA LEU A 67 -10.37 8.05 -26.65
C LEU A 67 -10.32 9.56 -26.46
N TRP A 68 -10.53 10.31 -27.54
CA TRP A 68 -10.52 11.78 -27.55
C TRP A 68 -9.25 12.40 -26.92
N GLY A 69 -8.08 11.78 -27.17
CA GLY A 69 -6.79 12.25 -26.63
C GLY A 69 -6.56 11.90 -25.15
N ILE A 70 -7.42 11.07 -24.55
CA ILE A 70 -7.24 10.50 -23.22
C ILE A 70 -6.80 9.05 -23.38
N GLU A 71 -5.61 8.74 -22.89
CA GLU A 71 -5.10 7.38 -22.75
C GLU A 71 -5.73 6.73 -21.51
N MET A 72 -6.16 5.48 -21.64
CA MET A 72 -6.74 4.69 -20.56
C MET A 72 -6.12 3.30 -20.51
N GLU A 73 -5.96 2.76 -19.31
CA GLU A 73 -5.34 1.46 -19.08
C GLU A 73 -5.90 0.80 -17.81
N MET A 74 -5.87 -0.53 -17.79
CA MET A 74 -6.17 -1.33 -16.61
C MET A 74 -4.99 -2.17 -16.16
N LEU A 75 -4.85 -2.28 -14.84
CA LEU A 75 -3.79 -2.98 -14.15
C LEU A 75 -4.41 -3.95 -13.11
N PRO A 76 -4.93 -5.11 -13.53
CA PRO A 76 -5.31 -6.15 -12.59
C PRO A 76 -4.05 -6.74 -11.93
N ALA A 77 -4.14 -7.07 -10.65
CA ALA A 77 -3.08 -7.71 -9.90
C ALA A 77 -3.61 -8.76 -8.93
N LEU A 78 -2.81 -9.82 -8.75
CA LEU A 78 -3.05 -10.91 -7.82
C LEU A 78 -1.76 -11.24 -7.10
N GLY A 79 -1.86 -11.53 -5.81
CA GLY A 79 -0.70 -11.94 -5.04
C GLY A 79 -1.06 -12.46 -3.67
N PHE A 80 -0.03 -12.68 -2.87
CA PHE A 80 -0.16 -13.21 -1.53
C PHE A 80 1.02 -12.81 -0.66
N GLU A 81 0.81 -12.96 0.64
CA GLU A 81 1.79 -12.79 1.69
C GLU A 81 1.79 -14.02 2.57
N VAL A 82 2.97 -14.53 2.91
CA VAL A 82 3.13 -15.67 3.80
C VAL A 82 4.32 -15.44 4.71
N GLY A 83 4.06 -15.45 6.01
CA GLY A 83 5.05 -15.32 7.06
C GLY A 83 4.43 -15.50 8.43
N ASN A 84 5.17 -15.12 9.47
CA ASN A 84 4.63 -15.09 10.82
C ASN A 84 3.82 -13.81 11.11
N VAL A 85 4.03 -12.76 10.31
CA VAL A 85 3.28 -11.50 10.38
C VAL A 85 1.92 -11.65 9.71
N ALA A 86 1.88 -12.11 8.46
CA ALA A 86 0.65 -12.20 7.69
C ALA A 86 0.58 -13.50 6.88
N ILE A 87 -0.62 -14.05 6.76
CA ILE A 87 -0.97 -15.04 5.75
C ILE A 87 -2.20 -14.50 5.05
N MET A 88 -2.02 -13.92 3.86
CA MET A 88 -3.07 -13.21 3.15
C MET A 88 -2.99 -13.46 1.65
N GLY A 89 -4.14 -13.49 0.98
CA GLY A 89 -4.21 -13.43 -0.48
C GLY A 89 -4.83 -12.11 -0.90
N HIS A 90 -4.27 -11.42 -1.89
CA HIS A 90 -4.77 -10.12 -2.33
C HIS A 90 -5.13 -10.12 -3.82
N ALA A 91 -6.22 -9.44 -4.14
CA ALA A 91 -6.66 -9.21 -5.50
C ALA A 91 -7.06 -7.75 -5.67
N ARG A 92 -6.53 -7.09 -6.71
CA ARG A 92 -6.83 -5.68 -6.98
C ARG A 92 -6.92 -5.40 -8.48
N MET A 93 -7.63 -4.33 -8.81
CA MET A 93 -7.71 -3.80 -10.16
C MET A 93 -7.59 -2.28 -10.10
N THR A 94 -6.59 -1.75 -10.80
CA THR A 94 -6.45 -0.30 -10.99
C THR A 94 -6.88 0.08 -12.38
N LEU A 95 -7.72 1.11 -12.49
CA LEU A 95 -8.07 1.77 -13.74
C LEU A 95 -7.45 3.16 -13.72
N ARG A 96 -6.78 3.56 -14.79
CA ARG A 96 -6.21 4.89 -14.93
C ARG A 96 -6.52 5.51 -16.27
N GLY A 97 -6.64 6.83 -16.28
CA GLY A 97 -6.94 7.60 -17.48
C GLY A 97 -6.33 8.99 -17.41
N GLY A 98 -5.72 9.44 -18.51
CA GLY A 98 -5.04 10.72 -18.53
C GLY A 98 -4.29 11.02 -19.82
N HIS A 99 -3.41 12.01 -19.74
CA HIS A 99 -2.54 12.44 -20.81
C HIS A 99 -1.13 11.91 -20.59
N ASN A 100 -0.55 11.30 -21.64
CA ASN A 100 0.82 10.80 -21.64
C ASN A 100 1.05 9.81 -20.49
N LEU A 101 0.27 8.72 -20.45
CA LEU A 101 0.36 7.75 -19.35
C LEU A 101 1.76 7.11 -19.36
N PRO A 102 2.38 6.92 -18.19
CA PRO A 102 3.61 6.16 -18.12
C PRO A 102 3.36 4.69 -18.45
N ASN A 103 4.32 4.07 -19.14
CA ASN A 103 4.43 2.64 -19.35
C ASN A 103 5.01 1.97 -18.09
N ASP A 104 4.33 2.13 -16.96
CA ASP A 104 4.66 1.47 -15.68
C ASP A 104 3.55 0.48 -15.26
N PHE A 105 3.61 -0.02 -14.02
CA PHE A 105 2.63 -0.94 -13.43
C PHE A 105 1.76 -0.30 -12.34
N GLY A 106 1.61 1.02 -12.39
CA GLY A 106 0.69 1.78 -11.54
C GLY A 106 1.38 2.85 -10.67
N PRO A 107 0.57 3.68 -9.99
CA PRO A 107 1.08 4.73 -9.12
C PRO A 107 1.75 4.14 -7.88
N ALA A 108 2.66 4.91 -7.28
CA ALA A 108 3.15 4.61 -5.94
C ALA A 108 1.98 4.59 -4.93
N THR A 109 1.94 3.55 -4.10
CA THR A 109 0.90 3.39 -3.06
C THR A 109 1.53 3.43 -1.67
N PHE A 110 0.74 3.78 -0.65
CA PHE A 110 1.21 3.82 0.74
C PHE A 110 1.33 2.43 1.38
N LEU A 111 0.37 1.54 1.09
CA LEU A 111 0.30 0.17 1.65
C LEU A 111 0.84 -0.92 0.71
N GLY A 112 1.32 -0.54 -0.47
CA GLY A 112 1.88 -1.47 -1.42
C GLY A 112 3.35 -1.20 -1.65
N HIS A 113 3.98 -2.14 -2.32
CA HIS A 113 5.36 -2.00 -2.74
C HIS A 113 5.46 -0.82 -3.71
N LYS A 114 6.48 0.03 -3.51
CA LYS A 114 6.82 1.03 -4.51
C LYS A 114 7.40 0.28 -5.71
N ASP A 115 6.59 0.11 -6.75
CA ASP A 115 7.13 -0.24 -8.05
C ASP A 115 7.93 0.97 -8.55
N HIS A 116 9.22 0.97 -8.20
CA HIS A 116 10.26 1.84 -8.75
C HIS A 116 10.51 1.57 -10.25
N THR A 117 9.57 0.91 -10.93
CA THR A 117 9.66 0.59 -12.35
C THR A 117 9.42 1.81 -13.23
N VAL A 118 9.12 2.98 -12.68
CA VAL A 118 9.15 4.23 -13.45
C VAL A 118 10.61 4.65 -13.60
N GLN A 119 11.34 4.04 -14.52
CA GLN A 119 12.60 4.60 -15.01
C GLN A 119 12.30 5.91 -15.73
N GLY A 120 13.30 6.80 -15.85
CA GLY A 120 13.12 8.08 -16.54
C GLY A 120 12.57 7.97 -17.96
N ASN A 121 12.72 6.79 -18.59
CA ASN A 121 12.26 6.48 -19.95
C ASN A 121 10.86 5.87 -20.03
N ASP A 122 10.20 5.56 -18.92
CA ASP A 122 8.88 4.90 -18.93
C ASP A 122 7.72 5.89 -19.06
N TRP A 123 8.00 7.19 -18.98
CA TRP A 123 7.02 8.22 -19.33
C TRP A 123 7.00 8.40 -20.84
N GLY A 124 5.82 8.51 -21.44
CA GLY A 124 5.71 8.74 -22.88
C GLY A 124 6.23 10.12 -23.32
N GLU A 125 6.15 10.38 -24.61
CA GLU A 125 6.74 11.56 -25.24
C GLU A 125 6.18 12.87 -24.67
N GLY A 126 7.04 13.67 -24.04
CA GLY A 126 6.69 15.01 -23.57
C GLY A 126 7.17 15.35 -22.16
N ASP A 127 7.11 16.65 -21.86
CA ASP A 127 7.49 17.19 -20.55
C ASP A 127 6.38 16.98 -19.51
N PHE A 128 5.13 16.87 -19.92
CA PHE A 128 3.98 16.80 -19.01
C PHE A 128 3.26 15.46 -19.10
N SER A 129 2.85 14.94 -17.94
CA SER A 129 1.96 13.79 -17.81
C SER A 129 1.00 14.05 -16.66
N PHE A 130 -0.23 13.61 -16.84
CA PHE A 130 -1.29 13.75 -15.86
C PHE A 130 -2.23 12.57 -15.96
N TYR A 131 -2.61 11.97 -14.84
CA TYR A 131 -3.68 10.99 -14.84
C TYR A 131 -4.43 10.93 -13.52
N LEU A 132 -5.69 10.50 -13.63
CA LEU A 132 -6.50 10.05 -12.52
C LEU A 132 -6.52 8.52 -12.51
N TYR A 133 -6.67 7.96 -11.32
CA TYR A 133 -6.85 6.52 -11.19
C TYR A 133 -7.82 6.17 -10.07
N GLY A 134 -8.42 4.98 -10.20
CA GLY A 134 -9.19 4.32 -9.16
C GLY A 134 -8.72 2.88 -9.02
N THR A 135 -8.58 2.43 -7.78
CA THR A 135 -8.22 1.05 -7.46
C THR A 135 -9.32 0.45 -6.60
N VAL A 136 -9.74 -0.76 -6.92
CA VAL A 136 -10.58 -1.59 -6.05
C VAL A 136 -9.87 -2.91 -5.78
N GLY A 137 -10.00 -3.44 -4.57
CA GLY A 137 -9.39 -4.71 -4.22
C GLY A 137 -9.96 -5.31 -2.95
N ALA A 138 -9.56 -6.53 -2.68
CA ALA A 138 -9.90 -7.25 -1.47
C ALA A 138 -8.75 -8.16 -1.04
N ASP A 139 -8.59 -8.28 0.27
CA ASP A 139 -7.64 -9.18 0.91
C ASP A 139 -8.41 -10.30 1.60
N ALA A 140 -8.06 -11.54 1.32
CA ALA A 140 -8.50 -12.71 2.07
C ALA A 140 -7.51 -12.95 3.21
N VAL A 141 -7.97 -12.76 4.45
CA VAL A 141 -7.12 -12.79 5.65
C VAL A 141 -7.16 -14.18 6.28
N GLY A 142 -6.01 -14.85 6.31
CA GLY A 142 -5.82 -16.11 7.02
C GLY A 142 -5.09 -15.94 8.35
N ARG A 143 -4.16 -14.98 8.42
CA ARG A 143 -3.49 -14.56 9.66
C ARG A 143 -3.06 -13.11 9.56
N ASP A 144 -3.19 -12.39 10.66
CA ASP A 144 -2.56 -11.10 10.92
C ASP A 144 -2.07 -11.07 12.38
N ILE A 145 -0.75 -11.05 12.60
CA ILE A 145 -0.17 -11.00 13.95
C ILE A 145 -0.67 -9.81 14.78
N PHE A 146 -1.04 -8.69 14.13
CA PHE A 146 -1.54 -7.50 14.80
C PHE A 146 -2.96 -7.68 15.37
N LEU A 147 -3.69 -8.69 14.88
CA LEU A 147 -5.05 -9.01 15.33
C LEU A 147 -5.10 -10.35 16.06
N ASP A 148 -4.45 -11.37 15.53
CA ASP A 148 -4.48 -12.75 16.03
C ASP A 148 -3.47 -13.01 17.16
N GLY A 149 -2.53 -12.08 17.38
CA GLY A 149 -1.51 -12.17 18.41
C GLY A 149 -0.24 -12.93 18.00
N ASN A 150 0.75 -12.94 18.91
CA ASN A 150 2.08 -13.49 18.70
C ASN A 150 2.07 -14.97 18.29
N THR A 151 3.08 -15.37 17.51
CA THR A 151 3.26 -16.75 17.05
C THR A 151 3.98 -17.59 18.11
N PHE A 152 4.95 -17.00 18.80
CA PHE A 152 5.85 -17.70 19.74
C PHE A 152 5.64 -17.32 21.21
N ALA A 153 4.63 -16.50 21.49
CA ALA A 153 4.26 -16.08 22.84
C ALA A 153 2.74 -15.95 22.95
N SER A 154 2.21 -15.96 24.16
CA SER A 154 0.79 -15.64 24.39
C SER A 154 0.61 -14.13 24.46
N SER A 155 -0.37 -13.59 23.75
CA SER A 155 -0.74 -12.18 23.75
C SER A 155 -2.25 -12.02 23.62
N ARG A 156 -2.74 -10.77 23.63
CA ARG A 156 -4.13 -10.48 23.25
C ARG A 156 -4.35 -10.78 21.77
N SER A 157 -5.60 -11.09 21.45
CA SER A 157 -6.09 -11.28 20.09
C SER A 157 -7.53 -10.79 19.97
N THR A 158 -7.97 -10.53 18.75
CA THR A 158 -9.34 -10.20 18.37
C THR A 158 -9.72 -10.97 17.12
N ASP A 159 -11.01 -11.19 16.91
CA ASP A 159 -11.50 -11.92 15.73
C ASP A 159 -11.35 -11.06 14.46
N SER A 160 -10.47 -11.51 13.58
CA SER A 160 -10.17 -10.88 12.28
C SER A 160 -11.31 -11.10 11.27
N GLU A 161 -11.59 -10.10 10.46
CA GLU A 161 -12.51 -10.24 9.33
C GLU A 161 -11.84 -11.07 8.22
N PRO A 162 -12.51 -12.10 7.67
CA PRO A 162 -11.90 -12.98 6.67
C PRO A 162 -11.66 -12.27 5.32
N PHE A 163 -12.36 -11.15 5.07
CA PHE A 163 -12.19 -10.35 3.88
C PHE A 163 -12.16 -8.86 4.21
N VAL A 164 -11.13 -8.16 3.75
CA VAL A 164 -10.99 -6.71 3.88
C VAL A 164 -11.05 -6.08 2.49
N ALA A 165 -12.07 -5.28 2.21
CA ALA A 165 -12.19 -4.58 0.93
C ALA A 165 -11.53 -3.20 0.98
N ARG A 166 -10.94 -2.81 -0.14
CA ARG A 166 -10.23 -1.53 -0.31
C ARG A 166 -10.66 -0.83 -1.58
N ALA A 167 -10.83 0.48 -1.48
CA ALA A 167 -11.04 1.36 -2.62
C ALA A 167 -10.14 2.59 -2.49
N SER A 168 -9.45 2.95 -3.57
CA SER A 168 -8.59 4.13 -3.61
C SER A 168 -8.91 4.97 -4.84
N VAL A 169 -8.79 6.28 -4.70
CA VAL A 169 -8.79 7.23 -5.81
C VAL A 169 -7.56 8.12 -5.71
N GLY A 170 -7.00 8.50 -6.84
CA GLY A 170 -5.83 9.36 -6.83
C GLY A 170 -5.56 10.08 -8.13
N ILE A 171 -4.59 10.97 -8.04
CA ILE A 171 -4.15 11.89 -9.08
C ILE A 171 -2.63 11.87 -9.10
N VAL A 172 -2.07 11.85 -10.30
CA VAL A 172 -0.63 11.92 -10.52
C VAL A 172 -0.33 12.98 -11.55
N LEU A 173 0.68 13.78 -11.24
CA LEU A 173 1.21 14.86 -12.05
C LEU A 173 2.71 14.66 -12.19
N ARG A 174 3.19 14.77 -13.42
CA ARG A 174 4.62 14.76 -13.71
C ARG A 174 4.94 15.90 -14.65
N TYR A 175 5.89 16.74 -14.24
CA TYR A 175 6.44 17.80 -15.07
C TYR A 175 7.96 17.67 -15.12
N LYS A 176 8.46 17.32 -16.30
CA LYS A 176 9.85 16.97 -16.58
C LYS A 176 10.34 15.91 -15.59
N ARG A 177 11.18 16.31 -14.65
CA ARG A 177 11.81 15.47 -13.64
C ARG A 177 11.03 15.39 -12.34
N LEU A 178 10.05 16.29 -12.15
CA LEU A 178 9.27 16.36 -10.93
C LEU A 178 8.04 15.48 -11.06
N TYR A 179 7.76 14.75 -9.99
CA TYR A 179 6.63 13.88 -9.83
C TYR A 179 5.90 14.24 -8.55
N ALA A 180 4.57 14.36 -8.63
CA ALA A 180 3.70 14.55 -7.48
C ALA A 180 2.46 13.67 -7.62
N GLY A 181 2.08 13.00 -6.55
CA GLY A 181 0.89 12.19 -6.49
C GLY A 181 0.15 12.41 -5.18
N TRP A 182 -1.18 12.33 -5.26
CA TRP A 182 -2.05 12.26 -4.09
C TRP A 182 -3.03 11.10 -4.25
N ALA A 183 -3.36 10.44 -3.14
CA ALA A 183 -4.35 9.39 -3.10
C ALA A 183 -5.15 9.45 -1.81
N GLN A 184 -6.41 9.04 -1.89
CA GLN A 184 -7.27 8.75 -0.77
C GLN A 184 -7.69 7.29 -0.82
N THR A 185 -7.54 6.58 0.29
CA THR A 185 -7.91 5.16 0.41
C THR A 185 -8.96 4.98 1.50
N PHE A 186 -9.93 4.13 1.20
CA PHE A 186 -11.00 3.68 2.06
C PHE A 186 -10.87 2.17 2.22
N MET A 187 -10.99 1.68 3.44
CA MET A 187 -10.84 0.28 3.81
C MET A 187 -11.99 -0.11 4.73
N THR A 188 -12.53 -1.31 4.55
CA THR A 188 -13.52 -1.86 5.49
C THR A 188 -12.89 -2.16 6.84
N GLU A 189 -13.72 -2.59 7.77
CA GLU A 189 -13.29 -3.17 9.04
C GLU A 189 -12.32 -4.34 8.82
N ARG A 190 -11.35 -4.48 9.71
CA ARG A 190 -10.36 -5.58 9.71
C ARG A 190 -10.62 -6.62 10.79
N PHE A 191 -11.44 -6.29 11.79
CA PHE A 191 -11.81 -7.17 12.90
C PHE A 191 -13.21 -6.83 13.39
N GLU A 192 -13.91 -7.80 13.97
CA GLU A 192 -15.36 -7.72 14.23
C GLU A 192 -15.77 -6.57 15.18
N SER A 193 -14.91 -6.25 16.15
CA SER A 193 -15.18 -5.20 17.15
C SER A 193 -14.76 -3.79 16.70
N GLN A 194 -14.30 -3.63 15.46
CA GLN A 194 -13.89 -2.35 14.93
C GLN A 194 -15.11 -1.43 14.72
N PRO A 195 -15.13 -0.18 15.24
CA PRO A 195 -16.31 0.67 15.15
C PRO A 195 -16.70 1.09 13.74
N SER A 196 -15.70 1.25 12.86
CA SER A 196 -15.89 1.57 11.44
C SER A 196 -14.64 1.25 10.65
N GLY A 197 -14.80 1.11 9.33
CA GLY A 197 -13.70 1.08 8.38
C GLY A 197 -12.69 2.24 8.52
N GLN A 198 -11.52 2.05 7.95
CA GLN A 198 -10.41 3.00 8.01
C GLN A 198 -10.32 3.84 6.75
N THR A 199 -9.84 5.08 6.89
CA THR A 199 -9.60 5.98 5.78
C THR A 199 -8.28 6.72 6.00
N PHE A 200 -7.44 6.77 4.96
CA PHE A 200 -6.15 7.46 5.02
C PHE A 200 -5.76 8.05 3.67
N GLY A 201 -4.97 9.11 3.72
CA GLY A 201 -4.44 9.80 2.53
C GLY A 201 -2.94 9.57 2.39
N SER A 202 -2.45 9.69 1.16
CA SER A 202 -1.02 9.64 0.87
C SER A 202 -0.61 10.72 -0.11
N VAL A 203 0.56 11.31 0.12
CA VAL A 203 1.22 12.23 -0.81
C VAL A 203 2.57 11.64 -1.18
N VAL A 204 2.87 11.62 -2.48
CA VAL A 204 4.15 11.16 -3.00
C VAL A 204 4.80 12.29 -3.78
N LEU A 205 6.05 12.58 -3.47
CA LEU A 205 6.87 13.53 -4.21
C LEU A 205 8.11 12.81 -4.71
N GLY A 206 8.49 13.06 -5.96
CA GLY A 206 9.62 12.41 -6.61
C GLY A 206 10.40 13.36 -7.50
N TYR A 207 11.70 13.08 -7.64
CA TYR A 207 12.57 13.75 -8.59
C TYR A 207 13.42 12.70 -9.32
N SER A 208 13.42 12.75 -10.65
CA SER A 208 14.24 11.89 -11.51
C SER A 208 15.49 12.62 -12.00
N TYR A 209 16.62 11.93 -11.95
CA TYR A 209 17.90 12.44 -12.45
C TYR A 209 18.56 11.35 -13.31
N GLN A 210 19.04 11.72 -14.50
CA GLN A 210 19.83 10.86 -15.38
C GLN A 210 21.30 11.23 -15.23
N PHE A 211 22.16 10.23 -14.99
CA PHE A 211 23.61 10.32 -15.10
C PHE A 211 24.06 9.91 -16.50
#